data_AF-W4VRU3-F1
#
_entry.id   AF-W4VRU3-F1
#
_cell.length_a   1.000
_cell.length_b   1.000
_cell.length_c   1.000
_cell.angle_alpha   90.00
_cell.angle_beta   90.00
_cell.angle_gamma   90.00
#
_symmetry.space_group_name_H-M   'P 1'
#
loop_
_entity.id
_entity.type
_entity.pdbx_description
1 polymer ?
#
loop_
_entity_poly.entity_id
_entity_poly.type
_entity_poly.pdbx_seq_one_letter_code
_entity_poly.pdbx_strand_id
1 'polypeptide(L)'
;MKPIVYMLLFCAFTVVILGHPNNHGALIPHHDKLPNGESCTRPGYSCSESSQCCTPVDGETFTYGCGRAWMEGSKICYICNRESSMC
;
A
#
# COMPACT_ATOMS: atom_id res chain seq x y z
N MET A 1 -28.48 19.05 16.69
CA MET A 1 -27.14 18.85 16.07
C MET A 1 -27.32 19.00 14.56
N LYS A 2 -26.66 19.97 13.91
CA LYS A 2 -26.90 20.28 12.48
C LYS A 2 -26.39 19.12 11.60
N PRO A 3 -27.13 18.67 10.58
CA PRO A 3 -26.72 17.56 9.70
C PRO A 3 -25.35 17.78 9.05
N ILE A 4 -24.97 19.04 8.86
CA ILE A 4 -23.66 19.48 8.36
C ILE A 4 -22.50 18.90 9.18
N VAL A 5 -22.64 18.81 10.51
CA VAL A 5 -21.56 18.31 11.39
C VAL A 5 -21.33 16.81 11.17
N TYR A 6 -22.39 16.02 11.02
CA TYR A 6 -22.28 14.58 10.72
C TYR A 6 -21.69 14.33 9.34
N MET A 7 -22.07 15.14 8.33
CA MET A 7 -21.51 15.02 6.98
C MET A 7 -20.00 15.30 6.97
N LEU A 8 -19.55 16.35 7.66
CA LEU A 8 -18.12 16.67 7.79
C LEU A 8 -17.33 15.57 8.52
N LEU A 9 -17.87 15.04 9.63
CA LEU A 9 -17.28 13.91 10.35
C LEU A 9 -17.17 12.67 9.45
N PHE A 10 -18.23 12.34 8.71
CA PHE A 10 -18.22 11.19 7.81
C PHE A 10 -17.17 11.35 6.70
N CYS A 11 -17.08 12.53 6.07
CA CYS A 11 -16.05 12.81 5.07
C CYS A 11 -14.63 12.69 5.65
N ALA A 12 -14.39 13.15 6.87
CA ALA A 12 -13.08 13.01 7.52
C ALA A 12 -12.75 11.54 7.79
N PHE A 13 -13.70 10.74 8.29
CA PHE A 13 -13.50 9.31 8.53
C PHE A 13 -13.27 8.52 7.24
N THR A 14 -14.01 8.80 6.16
CA THR A 14 -13.84 8.09 4.89
C THR A 14 -12.46 8.35 4.27
N VAL A 15 -11.97 9.59 4.31
CA VAL A 15 -10.63 9.93 3.81
C VAL A 15 -9.54 9.21 4.61
N VAL A 16 -9.66 9.15 5.93
CA VAL A 16 -8.67 8.45 6.79
C VAL A 16 -8.69 6.94 6.56
N ILE A 17 -9.88 6.32 6.52
CA ILE A 17 -10.03 4.87 6.38
C ILE A 17 -9.62 4.40 4.99
N LEU A 18 -10.01 5.12 3.93
CA LEU A 18 -9.70 4.74 2.55
C LEU A 18 -8.28 5.14 2.12
N GLY A 19 -7.69 6.18 2.71
CA GLY A 19 -6.33 6.61 2.37
C GLY A 19 -5.27 5.60 2.79
N HIS A 20 -5.40 5.01 3.99
CA HIS A 20 -4.36 4.17 4.58
C HIS A 20 -3.94 2.94 3.73
N PRO A 21 -4.86 2.11 3.18
CA PRO A 21 -4.46 0.97 2.34
C PRO A 21 -3.90 1.40 0.98
N ASN A 22 -4.27 2.58 0.49
CA ASN A 22 -3.85 3.08 -0.82
C ASN A 22 -2.41 3.58 -0.81
N ASN A 23 -1.92 4.06 0.35
CA ASN A 23 -0.56 4.57 0.52
C ASN A 23 0.53 3.52 0.31
N HIS A 24 0.18 2.24 0.37
CA HIS A 24 1.13 1.14 0.13
C HIS A 24 0.93 0.48 -1.23
N GLY A 25 -0.04 0.93 -2.03
CA GLY A 25 -0.30 0.35 -3.34
C GLY A 25 -1.06 -0.97 -3.31
N ALA A 26 -1.85 -1.24 -2.26
CA ALA A 26 -2.62 -2.48 -2.15
C ALA A 26 -3.65 -2.67 -3.28
N LEU A 27 -4.08 -1.57 -3.93
CA LEU A 27 -4.99 -1.59 -5.09
C LEU A 27 -4.26 -1.69 -6.44
N ILE A 28 -2.92 -1.63 -6.47
CA ILE A 28 -2.16 -1.74 -7.71
C ILE A 28 -2.10 -3.23 -8.10
N PRO A 29 -2.39 -3.60 -9.36
CA PRO A 29 -2.30 -4.98 -9.82
C PRO A 29 -0.90 -5.56 -9.61
N HIS A 30 -0.82 -6.68 -8.90
CA HIS A 30 0.42 -7.38 -8.58
C HIS A 30 0.27 -8.89 -8.78
N HIS A 31 1.41 -9.58 -8.94
CA HIS A 31 1.45 -11.03 -8.95
C HIS A 31 1.29 -11.57 -7.53
N ASP A 32 0.42 -12.57 -7.32
CA ASP A 32 0.21 -13.22 -6.01
C ASP A 32 1.31 -14.24 -5.63
N LYS A 33 2.23 -14.54 -6.55
CA LYS A 33 3.26 -15.57 -6.37
C LYS A 33 4.65 -15.05 -6.70
N LEU A 34 5.61 -15.48 -5.90
CA LEU A 34 7.03 -15.33 -6.15
C LEU A 34 7.50 -16.28 -7.27
N PRO A 35 8.69 -16.04 -7.87
CA PRO A 35 9.24 -16.92 -8.90
C PRO A 35 9.44 -18.38 -8.46
N ASN A 36 9.59 -18.62 -7.16
CA ASN A 36 9.70 -19.97 -6.58
C ASN A 36 8.32 -20.66 -6.38
N GLY A 37 7.21 -19.99 -6.68
CA GLY A 37 5.85 -20.51 -6.55
C GLY A 37 5.18 -20.28 -5.20
N GLU A 38 5.90 -19.74 -4.20
CA GLU A 38 5.34 -19.39 -2.90
C GLU A 38 4.47 -18.12 -2.98
N SER A 39 3.56 -17.96 -2.03
CA SER A 39 2.77 -16.73 -1.91
C SER A 39 3.68 -15.55 -1.51
N CYS A 40 3.55 -14.45 -2.23
CA CYS A 40 4.25 -13.21 -1.89
C CYS A 40 3.53 -12.45 -0.76
N THR A 41 4.26 -11.54 -0.13
CA THR A 41 3.77 -10.63 0.90
C THR A 41 3.12 -9.43 0.24
N ARG A 42 1.84 -9.20 0.53
CA ARG A 42 1.06 -8.12 -0.06
C ARG A 42 1.51 -6.75 0.45
N PRO A 43 1.25 -5.67 -0.30
CA PRO A 43 1.55 -4.33 0.17
C PRO A 43 0.78 -3.98 1.46
N GLY A 44 1.44 -3.27 2.37
CA GLY A 44 0.93 -2.96 3.72
C GLY A 44 1.19 -4.05 4.77
N TYR A 45 1.80 -5.18 4.41
CA TYR A 45 2.19 -6.22 5.36
C TYR A 45 3.70 -6.18 5.65
N SER A 46 4.08 -6.62 6.85
CA SER A 46 5.46 -6.61 7.29
C SER A 46 6.35 -7.56 6.48
N CYS A 47 7.57 -7.11 6.19
CA CYS A 47 8.56 -7.84 5.42
C CYS A 47 9.96 -7.67 6.02
N SER A 48 10.86 -8.60 5.72
CA SER A 48 12.28 -8.50 6.07
C SER A 48 13.12 -8.06 4.86
N GLU A 49 12.78 -8.60 3.69
CA GLU A 49 13.47 -8.38 2.42
C GLU A 49 12.48 -8.06 1.28
N SER A 50 12.92 -7.28 0.29
CA SER A 50 12.11 -6.94 -0.88
C SER A 50 11.75 -8.16 -1.75
N SER A 51 12.55 -9.22 -1.68
CA SER A 51 12.31 -10.50 -2.37
C SER A 51 11.03 -11.20 -1.92
N GLN A 52 10.52 -10.87 -0.73
CA GLN A 52 9.29 -11.43 -0.18
C GLN A 52 8.05 -10.69 -0.69
N CYS A 53 8.19 -9.47 -1.20
CA CYS A 53 7.08 -8.62 -1.59
C CYS A 53 6.50 -8.99 -2.95
N CYS A 54 5.19 -8.79 -3.12
CA CYS A 54 4.56 -8.97 -4.41
C CYS A 54 5.05 -7.94 -5.42
N THR A 55 5.32 -8.39 -6.65
CA THR A 55 5.76 -7.53 -7.76
C THR A 55 4.56 -6.98 -8.52
N PRO A 56 4.59 -5.71 -8.98
CA PRO A 56 3.54 -5.16 -9.80
C PRO A 56 3.49 -5.89 -11.14
N VAL A 57 2.29 -6.00 -11.71
CA VAL A 57 2.10 -6.53 -13.08
C VAL A 57 2.75 -5.60 -14.10
N ASP A 58 2.68 -4.28 -13.86
CA ASP A 58 3.35 -3.25 -14.65
C ASP A 58 4.60 -2.76 -13.91
N GLY A 59 5.75 -3.34 -14.24
CA GLY A 59 7.04 -2.95 -13.69
C GLY A 59 7.69 -1.72 -14.34
N GLU A 60 7.08 -1.14 -15.38
CA GLU A 60 7.57 0.11 -15.99
C GLU A 60 7.04 1.31 -15.22
N THR A 61 5.74 1.30 -14.92
CA THR A 61 5.05 2.37 -14.18
C THR A 61 5.25 2.25 -12.67
N PHE A 62 5.29 1.03 -12.13
CA PHE A 62 5.32 0.81 -10.68
C PHE A 62 6.63 0.19 -10.21
N THR A 63 7.11 0.69 -9.08
CA THR A 63 8.21 0.13 -8.30
C THR A 63 7.67 -0.59 -7.07
N TYR A 64 8.43 -1.53 -6.53
CA TYR A 64 8.08 -2.25 -5.31
C TYR A 64 9.28 -2.37 -4.38
N GLY A 65 9.02 -2.61 -3.10
CA GLY A 65 10.09 -2.86 -2.15
C GLY A 65 9.60 -3.12 -0.73
N CYS A 66 10.57 -3.41 0.13
CA CYS A 66 10.37 -3.56 1.57
C CYS A 66 11.00 -2.37 2.31
N GLY A 67 10.18 -1.47 2.84
CA GLY A 67 10.61 -0.19 3.41
C GLY A 67 9.94 0.13 4.73
N ARG A 68 10.54 1.00 5.56
CA ARG A 68 9.95 1.39 6.84
C ARG A 68 8.75 2.33 6.62
N ALA A 69 7.57 1.93 7.09
CA ALA A 69 6.46 2.86 7.24
C ALA A 69 6.65 3.67 8.52
N TRP A 70 6.54 4.99 8.43
CA TRP A 70 6.73 5.91 9.55
C TRP A 70 5.80 5.61 10.74
N MET A 71 4.60 5.06 10.50
CA MET A 71 3.61 4.80 11.54
C MET A 71 3.71 3.41 12.18
N GLU A 72 4.24 2.40 11.48
CA GLU A 72 4.20 1.01 11.97
C GLU A 72 5.49 0.57 12.66
N GLY A 73 6.59 1.32 12.53
CA GLY A 73 7.91 1.00 13.11
C GLY A 73 8.60 -0.22 12.46
N SER A 74 7.82 -1.09 11.79
CA SER A 74 8.29 -2.23 11.02
C SER A 74 8.53 -1.86 9.55
N LYS A 75 9.30 -2.70 8.85
CA LYS A 75 9.37 -2.65 7.40
C LYS A 75 8.13 -3.32 6.83
N ILE A 76 7.55 -2.72 5.79
CA ILE A 76 6.38 -3.19 5.07
C ILE A 76 6.64 -3.25 3.57
N CYS A 77 5.92 -4.13 2.90
CA CYS A 77 5.89 -4.15 1.44
C CYS A 77 5.09 -2.96 0.92
N TYR A 78 5.59 -2.32 -0.13
CA TYR A 78 4.90 -1.25 -0.84
C TYR A 78 5.03 -1.43 -2.35
N ILE A 79 4.03 -0.93 -3.07
CA ILE A 79 4.06 -0.72 -4.51
C ILE A 79 3.74 0.75 -4.76
N CYS A 80 4.58 1.44 -5.52
CA CYS A 80 4.48 2.87 -5.76
C CYS A 80 4.58 3.20 -7.24
N ASN A 81 3.87 4.22 -7.68
CA ASN A 81 4.10 4.77 -9.01
C ASN A 81 5.47 5.44 -9.03
N ARG A 82 6.30 5.08 -10.01
CA ARG A 82 7.68 5.57 -10.13
C ARG A 82 7.77 7.07 -10.40
N GLU A 83 6.77 7.64 -11.06
CA GLU A 83 6.68 9.08 -11.36
C GLU A 83 6.02 9.87 -10.22
N SER A 84 5.31 9.19 -9.32
CA SER A 84 4.69 9.83 -8.16
C SER A 84 5.70 9.97 -7.03
N SER A 85 5.80 11.18 -6.47
CA SER A 85 6.50 11.40 -5.20
C SER A 85 5.73 10.86 -4.00
N MET A 86 4.45 10.53 -4.19
CA MET A 86 3.56 10.03 -3.15
C MET A 86 3.30 8.53 -3.35
N CYS A 87 3.67 7.81 -2.30
CA CYS A 87 2.98 6.69 -1.71
C CYS A 87 2.58 7.14 -0.29
#